data_AF-A0A9D4G9E5-F1
#
_entry.id   AF-A0A9D4G9E5-F1
#
_cell.length_a   1.000
_cell.length_b   1.000
_cell.length_c   1.000
_cell.angle_alpha   90.00
_cell.angle_beta   90.00
_cell.angle_gamma   90.00
#
_symmetry.space_group_name_H-M   'P 1'
#
loop_
_entity.id
_entity.type
_entity.pdbx_description
1 polymer ?
#
loop_
_entity_poly.entity_id
_entity_poly.type
_entity_poly.pdbx_seq_one_letter_code
_entity_poly.pdbx_strand_id
1 'polypeptide(L)'
;MYDYYEYLLFAINFLARPDVPKSFCAKAVDETTIKHGWEPGVKRGDGQRFVIMFKTSDSRNWTDVHLGFQTTATLDRLEPGTSYQLKMFAESDVGKSKETDEITVGTLVHNSSGT
;
A
#
# COMPACT_ATOMS: atom_id res chain seq x y z
N MET A 1 28.32 -16.94 -9.83
CA MET A 1 28.62 -15.90 -10.83
C MET A 1 27.31 -15.66 -11.57
N TYR A 2 26.65 -14.52 -11.37
CA TYR A 2 25.51 -14.17 -12.21
C TYR A 2 26.03 -14.03 -13.63
N ASP A 3 25.33 -14.61 -14.61
CA ASP A 3 25.70 -14.38 -16.00
C ASP A 3 25.35 -12.94 -16.41
N TYR A 4 25.88 -12.51 -17.55
CA TYR A 4 25.69 -11.16 -18.06
C TYR A 4 24.22 -10.79 -18.24
N TYR A 5 23.36 -11.75 -18.57
CA TYR A 5 21.94 -11.51 -18.80
C TYR A 5 21.20 -11.26 -17.48
N GLU A 6 21.50 -12.02 -16.44
CA GLU A 6 20.95 -11.80 -15.10
C GLU A 6 21.37 -10.42 -14.54
N TYR A 7 22.62 -10.02 -14.75
CA TYR A 7 23.09 -8.69 -14.34
C TYR A 7 22.38 -7.56 -15.12
N LEU A 8 22.26 -7.72 -16.44
CA LEU A 8 21.61 -6.73 -17.29
C LEU A 8 20.12 -6.63 -16.97
N LEU A 9 19.43 -7.76 -16.74
CA LEU A 9 18.02 -7.79 -16.37
C LEU A 9 17.79 -7.09 -15.02
N PHE A 10 18.67 -7.33 -14.05
CA PHE A 10 18.64 -6.61 -12.78
C PHE A 10 18.79 -5.09 -12.97
N ALA A 11 19.80 -4.65 -13.72
CA ALA A 11 20.04 -3.23 -14.00
C ALA A 11 18.87 -2.57 -14.75
N ILE A 12 18.28 -3.26 -15.73
CA ILE A 12 17.10 -2.78 -16.47
C ILE A 12 15.90 -2.60 -15.53
N ASN A 13 15.66 -3.55 -14.63
CA ASN A 13 14.56 -3.46 -13.66
C ASN A 13 14.74 -2.29 -12.68
N PHE A 14 15.98 -1.96 -12.34
CA PHE A 14 16.35 -0.88 -11.43
C PHE A 14 16.22 0.53 -12.05
N LEU A 15 16.44 0.62 -13.36
CA LEU A 15 16.32 1.86 -14.13
C LEU A 15 14.90 2.07 -14.70
N ALA A 16 13.98 1.14 -14.44
CA ALA A 16 12.60 1.22 -14.90
C ALA A 16 11.67 1.81 -13.83
N ARG A 17 10.49 2.28 -14.26
CA ARG A 17 9.42 2.59 -13.31
C ARG A 17 9.02 1.34 -12.54
N PRO A 18 8.67 1.47 -11.25
CA PRO A 18 8.18 0.36 -10.44
C PRO A 18 6.96 -0.30 -11.06
N ASP A 19 6.85 -1.60 -10.84
CA ASP A 19 5.62 -2.32 -11.08
C ASP A 19 4.55 -1.94 -10.04
N VAL A 20 3.28 -2.14 -10.41
CA VAL A 20 2.15 -2.00 -9.48
C VAL A 20 2.32 -3.02 -8.35
N PRO A 21 2.11 -2.63 -7.07
CA PRO A 21 2.05 -3.58 -5.96
C PRO A 21 1.04 -4.69 -6.25
N LYS A 22 1.36 -5.91 -5.85
CA LYS A 22 0.53 -7.10 -6.05
C LYS A 22 -0.10 -7.53 -4.75
N SER A 23 -1.15 -8.34 -4.84
CA SER A 23 -1.75 -9.02 -3.69
C SER A 23 -2.12 -8.06 -2.53
N PHE A 24 -2.53 -6.83 -2.88
CA PHE A 24 -2.86 -5.81 -1.87
C PHE A 24 -4.11 -6.24 -1.10
N CYS A 25 -3.97 -6.29 0.23
CA CYS A 25 -5.03 -6.73 1.13
C CYS A 25 -5.00 -5.92 2.42
N ALA A 26 -6.16 -5.80 3.07
CA ALA A 26 -6.29 -5.07 4.32
C ALA A 26 -7.37 -5.71 5.21
N LYS A 27 -7.22 -5.54 6.52
CA LYS A 27 -8.13 -6.05 7.53
C LYS A 27 -8.17 -5.10 8.73
N ALA A 28 -9.36 -4.84 9.25
CA ALA A 28 -9.51 -4.15 10.53
C ALA A 28 -8.92 -4.98 11.67
N VAL A 29 -8.11 -4.33 12.49
CA VAL A 29 -7.53 -4.91 13.71
C VAL A 29 -8.45 -4.58 14.88
N ASP A 30 -8.91 -3.33 14.95
CA ASP A 30 -9.82 -2.82 15.96
C ASP A 30 -10.72 -1.71 15.37
N GLU A 31 -11.34 -0.92 16.25
CA GLU A 31 -12.25 0.17 15.90
C GLU A 31 -11.55 1.40 15.27
N THR A 32 -10.25 1.58 15.48
CA THR A 32 -9.50 2.72 14.93
C THR A 32 -8.31 2.32 14.06
N THR A 33 -8.14 1.02 13.81
CA THR A 33 -6.91 0.48 13.23
C THR A 33 -7.21 -0.50 12.10
N ILE A 34 -6.57 -0.28 10.94
CA ILE A 34 -6.54 -1.22 9.81
C ILE A 34 -5.09 -1.62 9.53
N LYS A 35 -4.83 -2.93 9.49
CA LYS A 35 -3.55 -3.48 9.03
C LYS A 35 -3.67 -3.89 7.56
N HIS A 36 -2.66 -3.55 6.78
CA HIS A 36 -2.62 -3.86 5.36
C HIS A 36 -1.28 -4.43 4.92
N GLY A 37 -1.27 -5.16 3.82
CA GLY A 37 -0.11 -5.87 3.29
C GLY A 37 -0.17 -6.01 1.77
N TRP A 38 0.99 -6.12 1.15
CA TRP A 38 1.15 -6.23 -0.30
C TRP A 38 2.44 -6.98 -0.65
N GLU A 39 2.56 -7.35 -1.92
CA GLU A 39 3.77 -7.89 -2.51
C GLU A 39 4.37 -6.86 -3.47
N PRO A 40 5.69 -6.61 -3.44
CA PRO A 40 6.30 -5.75 -4.44
C PRO A 40 6.28 -6.44 -5.81
N GLY A 41 6.19 -5.65 -6.88
CA GLY A 41 6.39 -6.18 -8.22
C GLY A 41 7.85 -6.61 -8.52
N VAL A 42 8.06 -7.10 -9.74
CA VAL A 42 9.37 -7.63 -10.18
C VAL A 42 10.32 -6.48 -10.49
N LYS A 43 9.82 -5.45 -11.18
CA LYS A 43 10.56 -4.20 -11.41
C LYS A 43 10.54 -3.37 -10.16
N ARG A 44 11.72 -3.24 -9.56
CA ARG A 44 11.94 -2.44 -8.36
C ARG A 44 12.91 -1.33 -8.72
N GLY A 45 12.38 -0.14 -8.96
CA GLY A 45 13.20 1.03 -9.24
C GLY A 45 14.12 1.36 -8.06
N ASP A 46 15.20 2.10 -8.31
CA ASP A 46 16.10 2.56 -7.24
C ASP A 46 15.33 3.34 -6.16
N GLY A 47 15.63 3.06 -4.90
CA GLY A 47 14.97 3.72 -3.77
C GLY A 47 13.46 3.48 -3.70
N GLN A 48 12.93 2.41 -4.31
CA GLN A 48 11.49 2.17 -4.37
C GLN A 48 10.83 2.21 -2.97
N ARG A 49 9.83 3.07 -2.84
CA ARG A 49 8.96 3.23 -1.68
C ARG A 49 7.50 3.07 -2.06
N PHE A 50 6.64 2.90 -1.07
CA PHE A 50 5.20 2.71 -1.30
C PHE A 50 4.40 3.87 -0.74
N VAL A 51 3.29 4.18 -1.37
CA VAL A 51 2.33 5.18 -0.88
C VAL A 51 0.96 4.52 -0.85
N ILE A 52 0.33 4.55 0.32
CA ILE A 52 -1.07 4.17 0.47
C ILE A 52 -1.93 5.42 0.46
N MET A 53 -3.04 5.34 -0.28
CA MET A 53 -4.08 6.34 -0.30
C MET A 53 -5.32 5.75 0.35
N PHE A 54 -5.92 6.48 1.27
CA PHE A 54 -7.17 6.07 1.90
C PHE A 54 -8.16 7.22 2.02
N LYS A 55 -9.44 6.89 2.02
CA LYS A 55 -10.54 7.81 2.29
C LYS A 55 -11.72 7.08 2.88
N THR A 56 -12.60 7.79 3.59
CA THR A 56 -13.92 7.25 3.92
C THR A 56 -14.73 7.06 2.65
N SER A 57 -15.62 6.07 2.61
CA SER A 57 -16.46 5.78 1.42
C SER A 57 -17.30 6.98 0.97
N ASP A 58 -17.67 7.87 1.90
CA ASP A 58 -18.44 9.08 1.61
C ASP A 58 -17.59 10.28 1.17
N SER A 59 -16.27 10.21 1.37
CA SER A 59 -15.34 11.25 0.95
C SER A 59 -14.94 11.10 -0.52
N ARG A 60 -14.66 12.23 -1.17
CA ARG A 60 -14.01 12.27 -2.49
C ARG A 60 -12.51 12.52 -2.42
N ASN A 61 -12.03 12.98 -1.27
CA ASN A 61 -10.64 13.38 -1.08
C ASN A 61 -9.85 12.21 -0.51
N TRP A 62 -8.75 11.88 -1.18
CA TRP A 62 -7.78 10.89 -0.74
C TRP A 62 -6.77 11.51 0.22
N THR A 63 -6.37 10.72 1.21
CA THR A 63 -5.25 11.03 2.11
C THR A 63 -4.11 10.09 1.81
N ASP A 64 -2.92 10.66 1.60
CA ASP A 64 -1.71 9.91 1.24
C ASP A 64 -0.86 9.65 2.49
N VAL A 65 -0.37 8.43 2.63
CA VAL A 65 0.62 8.04 3.64
C VAL A 65 1.83 7.45 2.92
N HIS A 66 2.96 8.14 3.04
CA HIS A 66 4.23 7.66 2.50
C HIS A 66 4.83 6.61 3.43
N LEU A 67 5.06 5.44 2.87
CA LEU A 67 5.66 4.29 3.53
C LEU A 67 7.11 4.13 3.04
N GLY A 68 7.91 3.36 3.76
CA GLY A 68 9.25 2.99 3.33
C GLY A 68 9.26 1.79 2.39
N PHE A 69 10.24 0.92 2.59
CA PHE A 69 10.46 -0.32 1.82
C PHE A 69 9.66 -1.53 2.32
N GLN A 70 8.89 -1.33 3.41
CA GLN A 70 8.08 -2.38 4.03
C GLN A 70 7.00 -2.90 3.07
N THR A 71 6.49 -4.09 3.36
CA THR A 71 5.42 -4.77 2.61
C THR A 71 4.14 -4.96 3.44
N THR A 72 4.16 -4.43 4.66
CA THR A 72 3.02 -4.38 5.58
C THR A 72 3.07 -3.08 6.36
N ALA A 73 1.91 -2.48 6.64
CA ALA A 73 1.81 -1.31 7.48
C ALA A 73 0.42 -1.23 8.15
N THR A 74 0.25 -0.22 8.99
CA THR A 74 -0.97 0.00 9.77
C THR A 74 -1.42 1.44 9.56
N LEU A 75 -2.71 1.61 9.29
CA LEU A 75 -3.42 2.88 9.40
C LEU A 75 -4.06 2.94 10.78
N ASP A 76 -3.75 3.97 11.55
CA ASP A 76 -4.28 4.23 12.88
C ASP A 76 -5.15 5.49 12.91
N ARG A 77 -5.76 5.77 14.07
CA ARG A 77 -6.59 6.97 14.31
C ARG A 77 -7.75 7.10 13.34
N LEU A 78 -8.30 5.97 12.91
CA LEU A 78 -9.49 5.89 12.08
C LEU A 78 -10.74 6.02 12.95
N GLU A 79 -11.87 6.29 12.31
CA GLU A 79 -13.17 6.39 12.97
C GLU A 79 -13.77 4.98 13.18
N PRO A 80 -14.32 4.69 14.37
CA PRO A 80 -15.06 3.45 14.65
C PRO A 80 -16.27 3.23 13.74
N GLY A 81 -16.44 2.00 13.28
CA GLY A 81 -17.58 1.59 12.43
C GLY A 81 -17.62 2.26 11.06
N THR A 82 -16.49 2.76 10.56
CA THR A 82 -16.40 3.52 9.32
C THR A 82 -15.82 2.68 8.19
N SER A 83 -16.44 2.78 7.01
CA SER A 83 -15.97 2.14 5.78
C SER A 83 -14.92 3.00 5.08
N TYR A 84 -13.77 2.39 4.80
CA TYR A 84 -12.65 3.04 4.10
C TYR A 84 -12.38 2.38 2.76
N GLN A 85 -12.10 3.21 1.75
CA GLN A 85 -11.56 2.81 0.46
C GLN A 85 -10.05 3.03 0.47
N LEU A 86 -9.29 2.01 0.11
CA LEU A 86 -7.83 1.99 0.13
C LEU A 86 -7.32 1.60 -1.25
N LYS A 87 -6.26 2.25 -1.69
CA LYS A 87 -5.47 1.87 -2.86
C LYS A 87 -4.02 2.27 -2.64
N MET A 88 -3.11 1.74 -3.44
CA MET A 88 -1.70 2.07 -3.28
C MET A 88 -0.92 2.09 -4.59
N PHE A 89 0.27 2.68 -4.57
CA PHE A 89 1.22 2.61 -5.68
C PHE A 89 2.65 2.53 -5.15
N ALA A 90 3.57 2.14 -6.02
CA ALA A 90 5.00 2.20 -5.78
C ALA A 90 5.58 3.45 -6.46
N GLU A 91 6.57 4.07 -5.84
CA GLU A 91 7.31 5.20 -6.40
C GLU A 91 8.82 5.00 -6.20
N SER A 92 9.61 5.51 -7.13
CA SER A 92 11.07 5.48 -7.13
C SER A 92 11.59 6.77 -7.76
N ASP A 93 12.91 6.93 -7.83
CA ASP A 93 13.53 8.09 -8.49
C ASP A 93 13.19 8.18 -9.99
N VAL A 94 12.88 7.05 -10.63
CA VAL A 94 12.46 6.98 -12.04
C VAL A 94 11.00 7.38 -12.23
N GLY A 95 10.18 7.30 -11.17
CA GLY A 95 8.78 7.70 -11.16
C GLY A 95 7.86 6.72 -10.45
N LYS A 96 6.55 6.89 -10.69
CA LYS A 96 5.45 6.16 -10.04
C LYS A 96 4.89 5.03 -10.92
N SER A 97 4.48 3.94 -10.28
CA SER A 97 3.65 2.90 -10.90
C SER A 97 2.22 3.39 -11.11
N LYS A 98 1.38 2.56 -11.74
CA LYS A 98 -0.08 2.72 -11.60
C LYS A 98 -0.51 2.35 -10.18
N GLU A 99 -1.73 2.73 -9.84
CA GLU A 99 -2.39 2.36 -8.60
C GLU A 99 -2.86 0.89 -8.66
N THR A 100 -2.95 0.24 -7.50
CA THR A 100 -3.66 -1.02 -7.35
C THR A 100 -5.15 -0.83 -7.62
N ASP A 101 -5.86 -1.95 -7.74
CA ASP A 101 -7.31 -1.93 -7.54
C ASP A 101 -7.64 -1.38 -6.15
N GLU A 102 -8.80 -0.73 -6.07
CA GLU A 102 -9.32 -0.20 -4.82
C GLU A 102 -9.98 -1.33 -4.02
N ILE A 103 -9.67 -1.37 -2.72
CA ILE A 103 -10.30 -2.30 -1.78
C ILE A 103 -11.07 -1.52 -0.72
N THR A 104 -12.15 -2.12 -0.23
CA THR A 104 -12.99 -1.54 0.82
C THR A 104 -12.84 -2.33 2.11
N VAL A 105 -12.55 -1.66 3.21
CA VAL A 105 -12.41 -2.26 4.55
C VAL A 105 -13.10 -1.37 5.58
N GLY A 106 -13.97 -1.95 6.41
CA GLY A 106 -14.60 -1.26 7.54
C GLY A 106 -13.85 -1.50 8.84
N THR A 107 -13.62 -0.45 9.63
CA THR A 107 -13.16 -0.57 11.02
C THR A 107 -14.22 -1.26 11.88
N LEU A 108 -13.81 -1.83 13.02
CA LEU A 108 -14.78 -2.42 13.94
C LEU A 108 -15.67 -1.33 14.57
N VAL A 109 -16.88 -1.69 14.95
CA VAL A 109 -17.74 -0.80 15.72
C VAL A 109 -17.20 -0.73 17.15
N HIS A 110 -17.23 0.47 17.74
CA HIS A 110 -16.88 0.63 19.15
C HIS A 110 -17.83 -0.20 20.02
N ASN A 111 -17.30 -1.24 20.65
CA ASN A 111 -18.07 -2.07 21.58
C ASN A 111 -17.99 -1.44 22.97
N SER A 112 -18.86 -0.48 23.26
CA SER A 112 -19.15 -0.06 24.64
C SER A 112 -19.96 -1.15 25.36
N SER A 113 -19.32 -2.26 25.71
CA SER A 113 -19.92 -3.35 26.48
C SER A 113 -19.40 -3.34 27.93
N GLY A 114 -20.14 -2.71 28.85
CA GLY A 114 -20.00 -2.83 30.32
C GLY A 114 -18.82 -2.04 30.92
N THR A 115 -19.01 -1.01 31.74
CA THR A 115 -19.72 -0.96 33.03
C THR A 115 -19.86 0.50 33.46
#